data_AF-A0A0B4VT80-F1
#
_entry.id   AF-A0A0B4VT80-F1
#
_cell.length_a   1.000
_cell.length_b   1.000
_cell.length_c   1.000
_cell.angle_alpha   90.00
_cell.angle_beta   90.00
_cell.angle_gamma   90.00
#
_symmetry.space_group_name_H-M   'P 1'
#
loop_
_entity.id
_entity.type
_entity.pdbx_description
1 polymer ?
#
loop_
_entity_poly.entity_id
_entity_poly.type
_entity_poly.pdbx_seq_one_letter_code
_entity_poly.pdbx_strand_id
1 'polypeptide(L)'
;RQWVGMGEALYRQEPVFREVMDRCDSFIRRERGVSLLDVMFGYPGAEGDLDEPRWTQPAIYALECALTALWRTVGIEPVAVLGHSLGE
;
A
#
# COMPACT_ATOMS: atom_id res chain seq x y z
N ARG A 1 -7.89 6.05 8.05
CA ARG A 1 -7.65 5.09 9.16
C ARG A 1 -7.14 3.82 8.52
N GLN A 2 -5.99 3.32 8.94
CA GLN A 2 -5.44 2.04 8.51
C GLN A 2 -6.16 0.89 9.22
N TRP A 3 -6.22 -0.28 8.58
CA TRP A 3 -6.66 -1.53 9.19
C TRP A 3 -6.06 -2.72 8.43
N VAL A 4 -5.85 -3.83 9.14
CA VAL A 4 -5.37 -5.08 8.54
C VAL A 4 -6.38 -5.58 7.50
N GLY A 5 -5.88 -5.92 6.32
CA GLY A 5 -6.67 -6.35 5.15
C GLY A 5 -7.12 -5.20 4.24
N MET A 6 -6.76 -3.94 4.52
CA MET A 6 -7.06 -2.83 3.61
C MET A 6 -6.43 -3.07 2.23
N GLY A 7 -7.22 -2.93 1.16
CA GLY A 7 -6.75 -3.13 -0.21
C GLY A 7 -6.55 -4.60 -0.65
N GLU A 8 -6.71 -5.58 0.23
CA GLU A 8 -6.44 -6.99 -0.11
C GLU A 8 -7.37 -7.53 -1.20
N ALA A 9 -8.65 -7.15 -1.17
CA ALA A 9 -9.60 -7.54 -2.20
C ALA A 9 -9.20 -7.02 -3.59
N LEU A 10 -8.79 -5.75 -3.68
CA LEU A 10 -8.30 -5.14 -4.92
C LEU A 10 -6.98 -5.78 -5.37
N TYR A 11 -6.05 -6.04 -4.44
CA TYR A 11 -4.82 -6.75 -4.72
C TYR A 11 -5.07 -8.11 -5.40
N ARG A 12 -6.09 -8.85 -4.94
CA ARG A 12 -6.45 -10.15 -5.50
C ARG A 12 -7.19 -10.07 -6.85
N GLN A 13 -7.88 -8.98 -7.14
CA GLN A 13 -8.79 -8.89 -8.30
C GLN A 13 -8.27 -8.01 -9.43
N GLU A 14 -7.50 -6.97 -9.13
CA GLU A 14 -7.12 -5.92 -10.07
C GLU A 14 -5.62 -5.97 -10.39
N PRO A 15 -5.21 -6.40 -11.61
CA PRO A 15 -3.80 -6.58 -11.96
C PRO A 15 -2.96 -5.30 -11.84
N VAL A 16 -3.52 -4.15 -12.24
CA VAL A 16 -2.81 -2.86 -12.17
C VAL A 16 -2.58 -2.42 -10.72
N PHE A 17 -3.59 -2.63 -9.87
CA PHE A 17 -3.47 -2.37 -8.44
C PHE A 17 -2.37 -3.26 -7.84
N ARG A 18 -2.39 -4.55 -8.17
CA ARG A 18 -1.40 -5.53 -7.71
C ARG A 18 0.02 -5.14 -8.09
N GLU A 19 0.25 -4.75 -9.35
CA GLU A 19 1.58 -4.40 -9.84
C GLU A 19 2.19 -3.23 -9.05
N VAL A 20 1.40 -2.21 -8.73
CA VAL A 20 1.87 -1.07 -7.93
C VAL A 20 2.19 -1.49 -6.50
N MET A 21 1.31 -2.30 -5.90
CA MET A 21 1.52 -2.82 -4.54
C MET A 21 2.78 -3.71 -4.46
N ASP A 22 3.00 -4.60 -5.42
CA ASP A 22 4.18 -5.48 -5.50
C ASP A 22 5.49 -4.66 -5.65
N ARG A 23 5.44 -3.58 -6.44
CA ARG A 23 6.58 -2.67 -6.59
C ARG A 23 6.93 -1.98 -5.27
N CYS A 24 5.93 -1.44 -4.58
CA CYS A 24 6.12 -0.82 -3.26
C CYS A 24 6.63 -1.83 -2.22
N ASP A 25 6.07 -3.04 -2.20
CA ASP A 25 6.52 -4.12 -1.32
C ASP A 25 7.99 -4.46 -1.53
N SER A 26 8.42 -4.65 -2.78
CA SER A 26 9.80 -5.01 -3.08
C SER A 26 10.81 -3.97 -2.58
N PHE A 27 10.43 -2.68 -2.68
CA PHE A 27 11.27 -1.58 -2.20
C PHE A 27 11.38 -1.60 -0.68
N ILE A 28 10.25 -1.68 0.02
CA ILE A 28 10.23 -1.70 1.49
C ILE A 28 10.89 -2.95 2.04
N ARG A 29 10.66 -4.12 1.42
CA ARG A 29 11.29 -5.38 1.79
C ARG A 29 12.80 -5.34 1.64
N ARG A 30 13.32 -4.66 0.61
CA ARG A 30 14.77 -4.47 0.45
C ARG A 30 15.37 -3.60 1.56
N GLU A 31 14.67 -2.54 1.97
CA GLU A 31 15.14 -1.61 3.00
C GLU A 31 14.99 -2.18 4.43
N ARG A 32 13.92 -2.96 4.69
CA ARG A 32 13.52 -3.37 6.05
C ARG A 32 13.64 -4.87 6.32
N GLY A 33 13.82 -5.70 5.29
CA GLY A 33 13.83 -7.16 5.40
C GLY A 33 12.45 -7.81 5.54
N VAL A 34 11.39 -7.03 5.75
CA VAL A 34 10.01 -7.50 5.97
C VAL A 34 9.09 -7.00 4.86
N SER A 35 8.20 -7.88 4.41
CA SER A 35 7.15 -7.61 3.43
C SER A 35 6.12 -6.62 4.00
N LEU A 36 5.90 -5.52 3.28
CA LEU A 36 4.84 -4.57 3.58
C LEU A 36 3.47 -5.24 3.41
N LEU A 37 3.30 -6.09 2.40
CA LEU A 37 2.04 -6.80 2.15
C LEU A 37 1.69 -7.78 3.27
N ASP A 38 2.69 -8.48 3.84
CA ASP A 38 2.46 -9.40 4.94
C ASP A 38 1.94 -8.64 6.17
N VAL A 39 2.51 -7.47 6.45
CA VAL A 39 2.06 -6.58 7.54
C VAL A 39 0.67 -6.00 7.25
N MET A 40 0.42 -5.53 6.01
CA MET A 40 -0.86 -4.95 5.62
C MET A 40 -2.01 -5.96 5.66
N PHE A 41 -1.77 -7.21 5.25
CA PHE A 41 -2.79 -8.26 5.15
C PHE A 41 -2.85 -9.17 6.38
N GLY A 42 -1.90 -9.02 7.31
CA GLY A 42 -1.84 -9.81 8.54
C GLY A 42 -1.53 -11.28 8.28
N TYR A 43 -0.66 -11.56 7.30
CA TYR A 43 -0.27 -12.93 6.98
C TYR A 43 0.58 -13.55 8.09
N PRO A 44 0.47 -14.88 8.32
CA PRO A 44 1.28 -15.56 9.33
C PRO A 44 2.79 -15.34 9.07
N GLY A 45 3.51 -14.90 10.10
CA GLY A 45 4.94 -14.60 10.00
C GLY A 45 5.27 -13.16 9.62
N ALA A 46 4.27 -12.28 9.48
CA ALA A 46 4.50 -10.85 9.32
C ALA A 46 5.18 -10.26 10.58
N GLU A 47 6.43 -9.82 10.43
CA GLU A 47 7.18 -9.13 11.47
C GLU A 47 6.95 -7.61 11.40
N GLY A 48 5.79 -7.13 11.85
CA GLY A 48 5.50 -5.70 11.87
C GLY A 48 4.09 -5.38 12.38
N ASP A 49 3.91 -4.15 12.85
CA ASP A 49 2.63 -3.64 13.33
C ASP A 49 2.18 -2.48 12.44
N LEU A 50 1.01 -2.65 11.79
CA LEU A 50 0.46 -1.66 10.88
C LEU A 50 0.11 -0.33 11.59
N ASP A 51 -0.06 -0.32 12.91
CA ASP A 51 -0.30 0.91 13.68
C ASP A 51 0.98 1.70 14.00
N GLU A 52 2.17 1.12 13.75
CA GLU A 52 3.42 1.86 13.85
C GLU A 52 3.64 2.74 12.60
N PRO A 53 4.01 4.03 12.75
CA PRO A 53 4.19 4.94 11.60
C PRO A 53 5.13 4.42 10.52
N ARG A 54 6.15 3.64 10.90
CA ARG A 54 7.11 3.02 9.96
C ARG A 54 6.46 2.04 8.98
N TRP A 55 5.27 1.53 9.31
CA TRP A 55 4.44 0.64 8.50
C TRP A 55 3.18 1.34 7.98
N THR A 56 2.53 2.14 8.83
CA THR A 56 1.32 2.89 8.44
C THR A 56 1.57 3.81 7.24
N GLN A 57 2.67 4.59 7.26
CA GLN A 57 2.92 5.59 6.21
C GLN A 57 3.21 4.93 4.84
N PRO A 58 4.13 3.93 4.72
CA PRO A 58 4.30 3.22 3.47
C PRO A 58 3.04 2.50 2.99
N ALA A 59 2.24 1.94 3.91
CA ALA A 59 1.02 1.24 3.56
C ALA A 59 -0.04 2.18 2.95
N ILE A 60 -0.24 3.37 3.54
CA ILE A 60 -1.14 4.39 3.00
C ILE A 60 -0.65 4.87 1.64
N TYR A 61 0.65 5.18 1.51
CA TYR A 61 1.24 5.62 0.25
C TYR A 61 1.07 4.58 -0.87
N ALA A 62 1.37 3.30 -0.58
CA ALA A 62 1.24 2.22 -1.55
C ALA A 62 -0.23 2.07 -2.00
N LEU A 63 -1.17 2.10 -1.04
CA LEU A 63 -2.60 2.01 -1.31
C LEU A 63 -3.08 3.18 -2.19
N GLU A 64 -2.70 4.41 -1.88
CA GLU A 64 -3.07 5.60 -2.67
C GLU A 64 -2.48 5.56 -4.09
N CYS A 65 -1.23 5.13 -4.23
CA CYS A 65 -0.59 4.95 -5.55
C CYS A 65 -1.31 3.88 -6.38
N ALA A 66 -1.67 2.75 -5.76
CA ALA A 66 -2.35 1.64 -6.42
C ALA A 66 -3.78 2.02 -6.83
N LEU A 67 -4.51 2.74 -5.98
CA LEU A 67 -5.83 3.30 -6.31
C LEU A 67 -5.75 4.32 -7.44
N THR A 68 -4.77 5.21 -7.41
CA THR A 68 -4.53 6.20 -8.47
C THR A 68 -4.29 5.51 -9.81
N ALA A 69 -3.44 4.49 -9.83
CA ALA A 69 -3.16 3.72 -11.05
C ALA A 69 -4.41 2.98 -11.56
N LEU A 70 -5.21 2.40 -10.66
CA LEU A 70 -6.46 1.75 -11.01
C LEU A 70 -7.49 2.75 -11.57
N TRP A 71 -7.63 3.93 -10.98
CA TRP A 71 -8.56 4.95 -11.49
C TRP A 71 -8.19 5.47 -12.86
N ARG A 72 -6.89 5.59 -13.16
CA ARG A 72 -6.41 5.95 -14.50
C ARG A 72 -6.84 4.95 -15.58
N THR A 73 -6.99 3.67 -15.26
CA THR A 73 -7.41 2.66 -16.25
C THR A 73 -8.86 2.83 -16.66
N VAL A 74 -9.70 3.45 -15.82
CA VAL A 74 -11.10 3.76 -16.10
C VAL A 74 -11.32 5.23 -16.50
N GLY A 75 -10.24 5.94 -16.88
CA GLY A 75 -10.31 7.30 -17.41
C GLY A 75 -10.47 8.41 -16.37
N ILE A 76 -10.32 8.09 -15.08
CA ILE A 76 -10.29 9.09 -14.00
C ILE A 76 -8.83 9.50 -13.79
N GLU A 77 -8.50 10.78 -14.02
CA GLU A 77 -7.18 11.34 -13.74
C GLU A 77 -7.16 12.01 -12.35
N PRO A 78 -6.46 11.43 -11.36
CA PRO A 78 -6.39 12.03 -10.02
C PRO A 78 -5.47 13.26 -10.06
N VAL A 79 -6.05 14.45 -9.89
CA VAL A 79 -5.31 15.72 -9.99
C VAL A 79 -4.46 16.05 -8.76
N ALA A 80 -4.65 15.34 -7.64
CA ALA A 80 -3.78 15.40 -6.46
C ALA A 80 -3.99 14.17 -5.55
N VAL A 81 -2.91 13.65 -4.97
CA VAL A 81 -2.97 12.76 -3.80
C VAL A 81 -2.68 13.64 -2.58
N LEU A 82 -3.70 14.01 -1.83
CA LEU A 82 -3.56 14.79 -0.59
C LEU A 82 -3.32 13.84 0.58
N GLY A 83 -2.05 13.57 0.88
CA GLY A 83 -1.67 12.93 2.13
C GLY A 83 -1.84 13.91 3.29
N HIS A 84 -2.78 13.64 4.20
CA HIS A 84 -2.94 14.44 5.42
C HIS A 84 -1.78 14.12 6.39
N SER A 85 -0.67 14.87 6.24
CA SER A 85 0.48 15.07 7.15
C SER A 85 1.25 13.85 7.72
N LEU A 86 2.47 13.65 7.23
CA LEU A 86 3.71 13.82 8.01
C LEU A 86 4.90 13.86 7.02
N GLY A 87 5.08 15.03 6.42
CA GLY A 87 6.12 15.31 5.43
C GLY A 87 6.24 16.81 5.24
N GLU A 88 6.71 17.50 6.28
CA GLU A 88 7.54 18.70 6.14
C GLU A 88 9.00 18.33 6.46
#